data_AF-A0A929XCW1-F1
#
_entry.id   AF-A0A929XCW1-F1
#
_cell.length_a   1.000
_cell.length_b   1.000
_cell.length_c   1.000
_cell.angle_alpha   90.00
_cell.angle_beta   90.00
_cell.angle_gamma   90.00
#
_symmetry.space_group_name_H-M   'P 1'
#
loop_
_entity.id
_entity.type
_entity.pdbx_description
1 polymer ?
#
loop_
_entity_poly.entity_id
_entity_poly.type
_entity_poly.pdbx_seq_one_letter_code
_entity_poly.pdbx_strand_id
1 'polypeptide(L)'
;MKYNNGYRKNSTFEIFKIIFQIIGTFIILMVIGMSLVLALSAGKMEDKINDIKNYTLRMFGMEEKTLKEEENPIASNLGNDARRLAVNKDSGKIVENKSEPISIDTNNSGVQTPAAGNINIGKQKEEPIKIPVNNNTKSENLVVNNMYYSQLNDYGKAIYNKLRSESRYFLDGEHIFDYGTFFDKLLQLDGGKEALNQAFQAAVNALMLDYPELFFVDVRHISLSIVTKSYPGLGPIYYVSISNTQGTKFYLDYLKSREEVEKAMTMVQNVRNNIISRIKSTDTVYEKVRIIHDYLVDNITYDDTSQGELKHTLLAALIYNRAVCEGYAKSFKYIADGLRNTNNYCSR
;
A
#
# COMPACT_ATOMS: atom_id res chain seq x y z
N MET A 1 92.01 -14.30 -7.78
CA MET A 1 91.12 -13.21 -7.33
C MET A 1 89.71 -13.49 -7.83
N LYS A 2 88.77 -13.85 -6.95
CA LYS A 2 87.35 -14.01 -7.27
C LYS A 2 86.61 -12.78 -6.74
N TYR A 3 86.01 -11.99 -7.63
CA TYR A 3 85.07 -10.92 -7.25
C TYR A 3 83.69 -11.55 -7.10
N ASN A 4 83.15 -11.48 -5.88
CA ASN A 4 81.83 -11.97 -5.52
C ASN A 4 80.85 -10.78 -5.58
N ASN A 5 80.01 -10.71 -6.62
CA ASN A 5 78.95 -9.70 -6.70
C ASN A 5 77.71 -10.22 -5.95
N GLY A 6 77.58 -9.81 -4.69
CA GLY A 6 76.41 -10.10 -3.86
C GLY A 6 75.22 -9.24 -4.26
N TYR A 7 74.32 -9.77 -5.08
CA TYR A 7 72.95 -9.26 -5.19
C TYR A 7 72.20 -9.58 -3.89
N ARG A 8 71.95 -8.55 -3.06
CA ARG A 8 71.08 -8.63 -1.89
C ARG A 8 69.63 -8.88 -2.38
N LYS A 9 69.17 -10.11 -2.22
CA LYS A 9 67.76 -10.50 -2.39
C LYS A 9 66.94 -9.83 -1.29
N ASN A 10 66.25 -8.73 -1.60
CA ASN A 10 65.28 -8.15 -0.67
C ASN A 10 64.21 -9.22 -0.38
N SER A 11 64.08 -9.55 0.90
CA SER A 11 63.07 -10.49 1.40
C SER A 11 61.70 -10.00 0.93
N THR A 12 60.87 -10.91 0.42
CA THR A 12 59.45 -10.69 0.08
C THR A 12 58.69 -9.96 1.18
N PHE A 13 59.13 -10.10 2.44
CA PHE A 13 58.63 -9.41 3.62
C PHE A 13 58.87 -7.89 3.61
N GLU A 14 60.01 -7.43 3.11
CA GLU A 14 60.33 -5.99 3.01
C GLU A 14 59.52 -5.31 1.90
N ILE A 15 59.24 -6.03 0.80
CA ILE A 15 58.32 -5.57 -0.24
C ILE A 15 56.89 -5.45 0.31
N PHE A 16 56.44 -6.44 1.10
CA PHE A 16 55.14 -6.40 1.76
C PHE A 16 55.01 -5.23 2.75
N LYS A 17 56.04 -4.97 3.56
CA LYS A 17 56.06 -3.79 4.46
C LYS A 17 55.94 -2.48 3.69
N ILE A 18 56.68 -2.34 2.58
CA ILE A 18 56.63 -1.14 1.75
C ILE A 18 55.23 -0.94 1.17
N ILE A 19 54.60 -2.00 0.64
CA ILE A 19 53.23 -1.93 0.10
C ILE A 19 52.23 -1.57 1.20
N PHE A 20 52.33 -2.20 2.38
CA PHE A 20 51.43 -1.93 3.50
C PHE A 20 51.60 -0.50 4.04
N GLN A 21 52.83 0.00 4.06
CA GLN A 21 53.15 1.36 4.46
C GLN A 21 52.62 2.39 3.44
N ILE A 22 52.71 2.11 2.14
CA ILE A 22 52.13 2.96 1.07
C ILE A 22 50.60 2.99 1.15
N ILE A 23 49.95 1.83 1.34
CA ILE A 23 48.50 1.76 1.48
C ILE A 23 48.06 2.46 2.77
N GLY A 24 48.77 2.26 3.88
CA GLY A 24 48.51 2.91 5.15
C GLY A 24 48.64 4.43 5.09
N THR A 25 49.71 4.95 4.48
CA THR A 25 49.88 6.41 4.30
C THR A 25 48.85 6.99 3.35
N PHE A 26 48.45 6.25 2.29
CA PHE A 26 47.38 6.67 1.40
C PHE A 26 46.03 6.78 2.12
N ILE A 27 45.67 5.78 2.95
CA ILE A 27 44.43 5.81 3.75
C ILE A 27 44.46 6.99 4.74
N ILE A 28 45.58 7.23 5.42
CA ILE A 28 45.73 8.35 6.37
C ILE A 28 45.59 9.69 5.64
N LEU A 29 46.24 9.88 4.48
CA LEU A 29 46.11 11.10 3.68
C LEU A 29 44.68 11.27 3.15
N MET A 30 44.00 10.19 2.78
CA MET A 30 42.60 10.22 2.36
C MET A 30 41.67 10.65 3.49
N VAL A 31 41.87 10.12 4.70
CA VAL A 31 41.09 10.48 5.90
C VAL A 31 41.34 11.94 6.30
N ILE A 32 42.59 12.40 6.25
CA ILE A 32 42.94 13.80 6.53
C ILE A 32 42.32 14.71 5.47
N GLY A 33 42.39 14.34 4.19
CA GLY A 33 41.75 15.07 3.09
C GLY A 33 40.24 15.18 3.27
N MET A 34 39.55 14.06 3.57
CA MET A 34 38.12 14.05 3.88
C MET A 34 37.78 14.91 5.12
N SER A 35 38.59 14.84 6.17
CA SER A 35 38.40 15.63 7.39
C SER A 35 38.56 17.13 7.13
N LEU A 36 39.52 17.52 6.29
CA LEU A 36 39.76 18.90 5.91
C LEU A 36 38.62 19.45 5.04
N VAL A 37 38.12 18.65 4.09
CA VAL A 37 36.96 19.00 3.25
C VAL A 37 35.67 19.15 4.09
N LEU A 38 35.48 18.28 5.10
CA LEU A 38 34.38 18.38 6.06
C LEU A 38 34.46 19.63 6.95
N ALA A 39 35.68 20.03 7.33
CA ALA A 39 35.96 21.20 8.16
C ALA A 39 35.86 22.53 7.41
N LEU A 40 36.15 22.54 6.09
CA LEU A 40 36.18 23.75 5.27
C LEU A 40 34.86 24.03 4.51
N SER A 41 33.92 23.08 4.41
CA SER A 41 32.61 23.29 3.78
C SER A 41 31.53 23.72 4.78
N ALA A 42 30.85 24.84 4.49
CA ALA A 42 29.70 25.33 5.25
C ALA A 42 28.39 24.83 4.60
N GLY A 43 27.55 24.10 5.35
CA GLY A 43 26.29 23.54 4.82
C GLY A 43 25.66 22.48 5.74
N LYS A 44 24.42 22.05 5.45
CA LYS A 44 23.77 20.93 6.15
C LYS A 44 24.56 19.64 5.88
N MET A 45 24.57 18.68 6.82
CA MET A 45 25.37 17.44 6.67
C MET A 45 25.10 16.69 5.36
N GLU A 46 23.89 16.77 4.83
CA GLU A 46 23.49 16.15 3.57
C GLU A 46 24.21 16.77 2.36
N ASP A 47 24.39 18.10 2.35
CA ASP A 47 25.16 18.81 1.33
C ASP A 47 26.64 18.39 1.39
N LYS A 48 27.18 18.24 2.61
CA LYS A 48 28.58 17.80 2.84
C LYS A 48 28.86 16.39 2.32
N ILE A 49 27.92 15.47 2.53
CA ILE A 49 28.04 14.08 2.04
C ILE A 49 27.99 14.04 0.51
N ASN A 50 27.12 14.85 -0.11
CA ASN A 50 27.01 14.94 -1.56
C ASN A 50 28.26 15.56 -2.20
N ASP A 51 28.86 16.59 -1.60
CA ASP A 51 30.10 17.18 -2.08
C ASP A 51 31.28 16.19 -2.04
N ILE A 52 31.39 15.43 -0.96
CA ILE A 52 32.42 14.39 -0.82
C ILE A 52 32.21 13.30 -1.86
N LYS A 53 30.98 12.81 -2.02
CA LYS A 53 30.63 11.82 -3.04
C LYS A 53 31.00 12.30 -4.44
N ASN A 54 30.62 13.54 -4.79
CA ASN A 54 30.91 14.13 -6.09
C ASN A 54 32.42 14.32 -6.31
N TYR A 55 33.15 14.72 -5.27
CA TYR A 55 34.62 14.83 -5.32
C TYR A 55 35.27 13.46 -5.54
N THR A 56 34.86 12.43 -4.81
CA THR A 56 35.37 11.06 -4.98
C THR A 56 35.06 10.52 -6.37
N LEU A 57 33.85 10.71 -6.88
CA LEU A 57 33.47 10.30 -8.24
C LEU A 57 34.37 10.97 -9.30
N ARG A 58 34.59 12.29 -9.20
CA ARG A 58 35.51 13.03 -10.08
C ARG A 58 36.97 12.55 -9.98
N MET A 59 37.43 12.24 -8.77
CA MET A 59 38.80 11.75 -8.53
C MET A 59 39.07 10.42 -9.26
N PHE A 60 38.04 9.59 -9.42
CA PHE A 60 38.11 8.34 -10.18
C PHE A 60 37.63 8.46 -11.64
N GLY A 61 37.41 9.69 -12.14
CA GLY A 61 36.95 9.93 -13.52
C GLY A 61 35.54 9.39 -13.81
N MET A 62 34.71 9.21 -12.78
CA MET A 62 33.33 8.73 -12.91
C MET A 62 32.36 9.92 -12.82
N GLU A 63 31.44 10.01 -13.77
CA GLU A 63 30.28 10.92 -13.68
C GLU A 63 29.00 10.12 -13.38
N GLU A 64 28.30 10.46 -12.30
CA GLU A 64 26.99 9.87 -11.98
C GLU A 64 25.89 10.58 -12.77
N LYS A 65 25.11 9.80 -13.54
CA LYS A 65 23.87 10.29 -14.15
C LYS A 65 22.69 9.80 -13.33
N THR A 66 21.85 10.74 -12.90
CA THR A 66 20.65 10.46 -12.10
C THR A 66 19.41 10.83 -12.88
N LEU A 67 18.50 9.86 -13.05
CA LEU A 67 17.17 10.07 -13.60
C LEU A 67 16.14 9.71 -12.51
N LYS A 68 15.19 10.60 -12.26
CA LYS A 68 14.09 10.38 -11.31
C LYS A 68 12.78 10.34 -12.09
N GLU A 69 12.06 9.25 -11.96
CA GLU A 69 10.70 9.06 -12.47
C GLU A 69 9.75 8.97 -11.27
N GLU A 70 8.73 9.81 -11.25
CA GLU A 70 7.73 9.85 -10.19
C GLU A 70 6.34 9.69 -10.81
N GLU A 71 5.63 8.63 -10.42
CA GLU A 71 4.35 8.25 -11.00
C GLU A 71 3.36 7.89 -9.89
N ASN A 72 2.11 8.35 -10.04
CA ASN A 72 0.98 7.76 -9.32
C ASN A 72 0.17 6.87 -10.28
N PRO A 73 0.53 5.58 -10.41
CA PRO A 73 -0.19 4.66 -11.28
C PRO A 73 -1.59 4.28 -10.74
N ILE A 74 -1.95 4.69 -9.51
CA ILE A 74 -3.29 4.48 -8.94
C ILE A 74 -4.26 5.56 -9.45
N ALA A 75 -3.80 6.81 -9.56
CA ALA A 75 -4.63 7.94 -9.97
C ALA A 75 -5.26 7.76 -11.36
N SER A 76 -4.55 7.16 -12.31
CA SER A 76 -5.06 6.90 -13.66
C SER A 76 -6.19 5.85 -13.70
N ASN A 77 -6.23 4.94 -12.72
CA ASN A 77 -7.24 3.88 -12.63
C ASN A 77 -8.48 4.30 -11.83
N LEU A 78 -8.40 5.34 -11.00
CA LEU A 78 -9.55 5.90 -10.27
C LEU A 78 -10.57 6.59 -11.19
N GLY A 79 -10.13 7.16 -12.31
CA GLY A 79 -11.02 7.82 -13.28
C GLY A 79 -11.92 6.88 -14.09
N ASN A 80 -11.68 5.56 -14.03
CA ASN A 80 -12.33 4.55 -14.86
C ASN A 80 -12.93 3.41 -14.02
N ASP A 81 -13.83 3.68 -13.06
CA ASP A 81 -14.62 2.67 -12.29
C ASP A 81 -13.85 1.43 -11.78
N ALA A 82 -12.54 1.52 -11.59
CA ALA A 82 -11.66 0.36 -11.41
C ALA A 82 -11.15 0.24 -9.98
N ARG A 83 -12.09 0.03 -9.04
CA ARG A 83 -11.77 -0.72 -7.81
C ARG A 83 -11.96 -2.24 -7.96
N ARG A 84 -11.98 -2.72 -9.22
CA ARG A 84 -12.06 -4.15 -9.59
C ARG A 84 -10.73 -4.91 -9.47
N LEU A 85 -9.72 -4.35 -8.81
CA LEU A 85 -8.42 -5.01 -8.59
C LEU A 85 -8.40 -5.75 -7.24
N ALA A 86 -9.23 -6.79 -7.16
CA ALA A 86 -9.03 -7.95 -6.28
C ALA A 86 -9.28 -9.26 -7.04
N VAL A 87 -8.99 -9.27 -8.35
CA VAL A 87 -8.93 -10.50 -9.14
C VAL A 87 -7.64 -10.44 -9.95
N ASN A 88 -6.63 -11.17 -9.48
CA ASN A 88 -5.49 -11.54 -10.31
C ASN A 88 -6.03 -12.14 -11.62
N LYS A 89 -5.89 -11.42 -12.72
CA LYS A 89 -5.83 -12.04 -14.04
C LYS A 89 -4.41 -12.57 -14.19
N ASP A 90 -4.14 -13.72 -13.58
CA ASP A 90 -3.13 -14.61 -14.14
C ASP A 90 -3.58 -16.06 -14.05
N SER A 91 -3.23 -16.77 -15.11
CA SER A 91 -3.76 -18.04 -15.57
C SER A 91 -3.86 -19.17 -14.53
N GLY A 92 -5.08 -19.67 -14.30
CA GLY A 92 -5.31 -20.93 -13.60
C GLY A 92 -6.69 -21.00 -12.96
N LYS A 93 -7.63 -21.68 -13.62
CA LYS A 93 -8.97 -22.09 -13.15
C LYS A 93 -9.48 -21.32 -11.92
N ILE A 94 -10.38 -20.36 -12.19
CA ILE A 94 -11.48 -20.13 -11.26
C ILE A 94 -12.20 -21.48 -11.18
N VAL A 95 -11.99 -22.23 -10.10
CA VAL A 95 -13.01 -23.17 -9.65
C VAL A 95 -14.12 -22.26 -9.17
N GLU A 96 -14.98 -21.85 -10.12
CA GLU A 96 -16.34 -21.55 -9.78
C GLU A 96 -16.79 -22.79 -9.04
N ASN A 97 -17.15 -22.66 -7.77
CA ASN A 97 -18.07 -23.61 -7.19
C ASN A 97 -19.43 -23.32 -7.87
N LYS A 98 -19.50 -23.66 -9.15
CA LYS A 98 -20.72 -23.98 -9.85
C LYS A 98 -21.19 -25.24 -9.15
N SER A 99 -21.98 -25.06 -8.11
CA SER A 99 -23.05 -26.00 -7.83
C SER A 99 -23.77 -26.16 -9.17
N GLU A 100 -23.64 -27.33 -9.76
CA GLU A 100 -24.26 -27.65 -11.04
C GLU A 100 -25.74 -27.25 -11.02
N PRO A 101 -26.28 -26.76 -12.15
CA PRO A 101 -27.70 -26.49 -12.24
C PRO A 101 -28.46 -27.78 -11.96
N ILE A 102 -29.26 -27.79 -10.90
CA ILE A 102 -30.24 -28.84 -10.67
C ILE A 102 -31.21 -28.79 -11.87
N SER A 103 -31.16 -29.83 -12.70
CA SER A 103 -32.14 -30.08 -13.75
C SER A 103 -33.50 -30.33 -13.10
N ILE A 104 -34.44 -29.40 -13.29
CA ILE A 104 -35.86 -29.66 -13.06
C ILE A 104 -36.48 -29.91 -14.43
N ASP A 105 -36.80 -31.17 -14.69
CA ASP A 105 -37.72 -31.55 -15.76
C ASP A 105 -39.10 -30.94 -15.47
N THR A 106 -39.57 -30.05 -16.33
CA THR A 106 -41.00 -29.77 -16.49
C THR A 106 -41.36 -29.76 -17.97
N ASN A 107 -41.55 -30.97 -18.51
CA ASN A 107 -42.35 -31.15 -19.70
C ASN A 107 -43.80 -30.76 -19.40
N ASN A 108 -44.27 -29.74 -20.14
CA ASN A 108 -45.40 -29.83 -21.08
C ASN A 108 -46.53 -28.79 -20.88
N SER A 109 -46.84 -28.15 -22.02
CA SER A 109 -48.04 -27.37 -22.38
C SER A 109 -48.20 -25.99 -21.72
N GLY A 110 -48.27 -24.86 -22.42
CA GLY A 110 -48.32 -24.56 -23.86
C GLY A 110 -48.58 -23.04 -23.98
N VAL A 111 -47.90 -22.37 -24.91
CA VAL A 111 -48.50 -21.69 -26.07
C VAL A 111 -48.54 -20.15 -25.98
N GLN A 112 -47.88 -19.54 -26.98
CA GLN A 112 -48.06 -18.22 -27.63
C GLN A 112 -47.50 -16.92 -27.00
N THR A 113 -46.44 -16.42 -27.64
CA THR A 113 -46.19 -14.99 -27.96
C THR A 113 -47.19 -14.51 -29.05
N PRO A 114 -47.35 -13.19 -29.39
CA PRO A 114 -46.43 -12.05 -29.19
C PRO A 114 -47.08 -10.68 -28.83
N ALA A 115 -46.24 -9.69 -28.49
CA ALA A 115 -46.19 -8.32 -29.08
C ALA A 115 -45.72 -7.23 -28.09
N ALA A 116 -44.91 -6.32 -28.62
CA ALA A 116 -44.21 -5.24 -27.95
C ALA A 116 -45.12 -4.09 -27.45
N GLY A 117 -44.73 -3.45 -26.34
CA GLY A 117 -45.29 -2.17 -25.93
C GLY A 117 -44.94 -1.77 -24.49
N ASN A 118 -44.05 -0.78 -24.35
CA ASN A 118 -43.88 0.18 -23.24
C ASN A 118 -43.98 -0.31 -21.79
N ILE A 119 -42.83 -0.42 -21.10
CA ILE A 119 -42.80 -0.58 -19.65
C ILE A 119 -42.62 0.80 -18.98
N ASN A 120 -43.73 1.29 -18.43
CA ASN A 120 -43.78 2.23 -17.32
C ASN A 120 -43.39 1.49 -16.04
N ILE A 121 -42.33 1.90 -15.34
CA ILE A 121 -41.98 1.33 -14.04
C ILE A 121 -42.81 2.05 -12.95
N GLY A 122 -43.97 1.49 -12.66
CA GLY A 122 -44.73 1.75 -11.45
C GLY A 122 -44.27 0.82 -10.31
N LYS A 123 -44.09 1.40 -9.12
CA LYS A 123 -43.74 0.74 -7.85
C LYS A 123 -44.49 -0.59 -7.63
N GLN A 124 -43.76 -1.68 -7.42
CA GLN A 124 -44.29 -2.92 -6.83
C GLN A 124 -43.74 -3.13 -5.42
N LYS A 125 -44.62 -3.60 -4.53
CA LYS A 125 -44.39 -3.91 -3.12
C LYS A 125 -43.32 -4.99 -2.96
N GLU A 126 -42.38 -4.76 -2.04
CA GLU A 126 -41.39 -5.73 -1.61
C GLU A 126 -42.04 -6.78 -0.69
N GLU A 127 -42.03 -8.05 -1.08
CA GLU A 127 -42.14 -9.16 -0.14
C GLU A 127 -40.73 -9.54 0.34
N PRO A 128 -40.54 -9.85 1.64
CA PRO A 128 -39.21 -10.12 2.18
C PRO A 128 -38.64 -11.43 1.63
N ILE A 129 -37.49 -11.32 0.96
CA ILE A 129 -36.67 -12.44 0.50
C ILE A 129 -36.26 -13.28 1.72
N LYS A 130 -36.76 -14.52 1.82
CA LYS A 130 -36.32 -15.48 2.84
C LYS A 130 -35.03 -16.16 2.36
N ILE A 131 -33.90 -15.74 2.92
CA ILE A 131 -32.61 -16.42 2.74
C ILE A 131 -32.59 -17.67 3.64
N PRO A 132 -32.35 -18.89 3.10
CA PRO A 132 -32.22 -20.07 3.94
C PRO A 132 -30.91 -20.00 4.74
N VAL A 133 -31.04 -19.94 6.07
CA VAL A 133 -29.90 -19.97 7.00
C VAL A 133 -29.48 -21.43 7.22
N ASN A 134 -28.30 -21.81 6.72
CA ASN A 134 -27.65 -23.06 7.08
C ASN A 134 -26.88 -22.86 8.41
N ASN A 135 -27.43 -23.37 9.52
CA ASN A 135 -26.90 -23.20 10.87
C ASN A 135 -25.68 -24.09 11.21
N ASN A 136 -25.07 -24.79 10.26
CA ASN A 136 -24.04 -25.80 10.56
C ASN A 136 -22.60 -25.39 10.22
N THR A 137 -22.25 -24.11 10.37
CA THR A 137 -20.84 -23.70 10.39
C THR A 137 -20.58 -22.84 11.61
N LYS A 138 -19.83 -23.37 12.59
CA LYS A 138 -19.17 -22.57 13.62
C LYS A 138 -18.10 -21.70 12.96
N SER A 139 -18.52 -20.64 12.27
CA SER A 139 -17.62 -19.53 11.92
C SER A 139 -17.58 -18.60 13.12
N GLU A 140 -16.67 -18.88 14.06
CA GLU A 140 -16.54 -18.09 15.30
C GLU A 140 -15.91 -16.70 15.07
N ASN A 141 -15.52 -16.33 13.85
CA ASN A 141 -14.97 -15.02 13.54
C ASN A 141 -15.76 -14.29 12.45
N LEU A 142 -16.35 -13.14 12.81
CA LEU A 142 -17.03 -12.20 11.91
C LEU A 142 -16.07 -11.53 10.89
N VAL A 143 -14.76 -11.61 11.12
CA VAL A 143 -13.72 -10.80 10.47
C VAL A 143 -12.54 -11.66 10.05
N VAL A 144 -12.17 -11.58 8.77
CA VAL A 144 -10.93 -12.15 8.22
C VAL A 144 -9.90 -11.01 8.07
N ASN A 145 -8.82 -11.05 8.85
CA ASN A 145 -7.70 -10.12 8.69
C ASN A 145 -6.82 -10.53 7.51
N ASN A 146 -6.21 -9.55 6.83
CA ASN A 146 -5.26 -9.78 5.74
C ASN A 146 -5.89 -10.53 4.53
N MET A 147 -7.20 -10.32 4.29
CA MET A 147 -7.91 -11.00 3.20
C MET A 147 -7.33 -10.58 1.85
N TYR A 148 -7.04 -9.29 1.70
CA TYR A 148 -6.47 -8.76 0.46
C TYR A 148 -4.95 -8.96 0.40
N TYR A 149 -4.25 -8.87 1.53
CA TYR A 149 -2.82 -9.21 1.61
C TYR A 149 -2.49 -10.61 1.05
N SER A 150 -3.33 -11.61 1.31
CA SER A 150 -3.10 -12.98 0.85
C SER A 150 -3.11 -13.12 -0.68
N GLN A 151 -3.69 -12.16 -1.40
CA GLN A 151 -3.79 -12.14 -2.86
C GLN A 151 -2.58 -11.46 -3.53
N LEU A 152 -1.69 -10.86 -2.75
CA LEU A 152 -0.53 -10.14 -3.25
C LEU A 152 0.61 -11.08 -3.65
N ASN A 153 1.32 -10.72 -4.73
CA ASN A 153 2.61 -11.33 -5.05
C ASN A 153 3.70 -10.85 -4.07
N ASP A 154 4.91 -11.39 -4.18
CA ASP A 154 5.98 -11.12 -3.20
C ASP A 154 6.41 -9.65 -3.18
N TYR A 155 6.43 -8.98 -4.35
CA TYR A 155 6.70 -7.54 -4.44
C TYR A 155 5.60 -6.71 -3.78
N GLY A 156 4.33 -7.05 -4.02
CA GLY A 156 3.18 -6.40 -3.41
C GLY A 156 3.16 -6.60 -1.89
N LYS A 157 3.51 -7.81 -1.41
CA LYS A 157 3.67 -8.07 0.03
C LYS A 157 4.79 -7.24 0.64
N ALA A 158 5.92 -7.08 -0.04
CA ALA A 158 7.02 -6.24 0.46
C ALA A 158 6.57 -4.78 0.63
N ILE A 159 5.85 -4.23 -0.36
CA ILE A 159 5.29 -2.88 -0.30
C ILE A 159 4.26 -2.77 0.83
N TYR A 160 3.26 -3.67 0.83
CA TYR A 160 2.20 -3.69 1.84
C TYR A 160 2.77 -3.76 3.26
N ASN A 161 3.75 -4.64 3.50
CA ASN A 161 4.31 -4.86 4.83
C ASN A 161 5.01 -3.61 5.36
N LYS A 162 5.81 -2.94 4.53
CA LYS A 162 6.48 -1.69 4.93
C LYS A 162 5.46 -0.58 5.20
N LEU A 163 4.54 -0.33 4.27
CA LEU A 163 3.51 0.70 4.45
C LEU A 163 2.64 0.45 5.70
N ARG A 164 2.32 -0.82 5.98
CA ARG A 164 1.58 -1.22 7.18
C ARG A 164 2.40 -0.99 8.45
N SER A 165 3.64 -1.49 8.53
CA SER A 165 4.47 -1.37 9.73
C SER A 165 4.82 0.07 10.07
N GLU A 166 4.89 0.92 9.04
CA GLU A 166 5.21 2.34 9.12
C GLU A 166 3.96 3.23 8.98
N SER A 167 2.75 2.65 9.11
CA SER A 167 1.48 3.34 8.84
C SER A 167 1.21 4.58 9.70
N ARG A 168 1.86 4.69 10.87
CA ARG A 168 1.81 5.90 11.71
C ARG A 168 2.30 7.14 10.97
N TYR A 169 3.25 7.01 10.04
CA TYR A 169 3.76 8.15 9.27
C TYR A 169 2.74 8.72 8.28
N PHE A 170 1.69 7.97 7.92
CA PHE A 170 0.57 8.57 7.18
C PHE A 170 -0.07 9.73 7.98
N LEU A 171 -0.09 9.67 9.32
CA LEU A 171 -0.60 10.73 10.20
C LEU A 171 0.33 11.94 10.33
N ASP A 172 1.59 11.83 9.91
CA ASP A 172 2.49 12.96 9.86
C ASP A 172 2.25 13.80 8.59
N GLY A 173 1.54 13.21 7.61
CA GLY A 173 1.07 13.83 6.38
C GLY A 173 2.07 13.75 5.24
N GLU A 174 3.36 13.76 5.54
CA GLU A 174 4.44 13.63 4.55
C GLU A 174 5.49 12.65 5.05
N HIS A 175 5.90 11.72 4.19
CA HIS A 175 6.89 10.70 4.54
C HIS A 175 7.45 10.01 3.30
N ILE A 176 8.68 9.52 3.40
CA ILE A 176 9.32 8.70 2.37
C ILE A 176 9.54 7.30 2.92
N PHE A 177 8.81 6.34 2.36
CA PHE A 177 9.01 4.92 2.56
C PHE A 177 10.13 4.45 1.62
N ASP A 178 11.36 4.43 2.10
CA ASP A 178 12.53 4.05 1.31
C ASP A 178 12.72 2.52 1.24
N TYR A 179 12.81 1.99 0.02
CA TYR A 179 13.08 0.58 -0.26
C TYR A 179 14.51 0.34 -0.75
N GLY A 180 15.31 1.41 -0.91
CA GLY A 180 16.65 1.35 -1.45
C GLY A 180 16.67 0.59 -2.77
N THR A 181 17.59 -0.36 -2.90
CA THR A 181 17.78 -1.19 -4.10
C THR A 181 17.00 -2.52 -4.06
N PHE A 182 16.01 -2.67 -3.19
CA PHE A 182 15.25 -3.94 -3.06
C PHE A 182 14.65 -4.41 -4.39
N PHE A 183 14.17 -3.48 -5.22
CA PHE A 183 13.57 -3.75 -6.53
C PHE A 183 14.56 -3.66 -7.69
N ASP A 184 15.86 -3.48 -7.44
CA ASP A 184 16.87 -3.29 -8.49
C ASP A 184 16.87 -4.44 -9.51
N LYS A 185 16.87 -5.68 -9.01
CA LYS A 185 16.80 -6.87 -9.88
C LYS A 185 15.52 -6.93 -10.69
N LEU A 186 14.38 -6.50 -10.14
CA LEU A 186 13.11 -6.48 -10.87
C LEU A 186 13.18 -5.46 -12.00
N LEU A 187 13.69 -4.27 -11.71
CA LEU A 187 13.75 -3.15 -12.66
C LEU A 187 14.78 -3.32 -13.77
N GLN A 188 15.71 -4.26 -13.62
CA GLN A 188 16.62 -4.67 -14.69
C GLN A 188 15.98 -5.66 -15.70
N LEU A 189 14.81 -6.22 -15.41
CA LEU A 189 14.10 -7.13 -16.30
C LEU A 189 13.21 -6.36 -17.30
N ASP A 190 13.05 -6.91 -18.49
CA ASP A 190 12.01 -6.46 -19.42
C ASP A 190 10.63 -6.58 -18.75
N GLY A 191 9.84 -5.51 -18.75
CA GLY A 191 8.55 -5.46 -18.07
C GLY A 191 8.62 -5.22 -16.55
N GLY A 192 9.82 -5.01 -16.00
CA GLY A 192 10.03 -4.85 -14.56
C GLY A 192 9.33 -3.64 -13.95
N LYS A 193 9.27 -2.52 -14.69
CA LYS A 193 8.56 -1.30 -14.26
C LYS A 193 7.06 -1.53 -14.19
N GLU A 194 6.48 -2.18 -15.20
CA GLU A 194 5.06 -2.53 -15.26
C GLU A 194 4.68 -3.47 -14.11
N ALA A 195 5.51 -4.49 -13.86
CA ALA A 195 5.33 -5.42 -12.75
C ALA A 195 5.40 -4.71 -11.38
N LEU A 196 6.34 -3.78 -11.19
CA LEU A 196 6.43 -2.97 -9.98
C LEU A 196 5.19 -2.06 -9.82
N ASN A 197 4.76 -1.40 -10.89
CA ASN A 197 3.58 -0.54 -10.90
C ASN A 197 2.31 -1.34 -10.53
N GLN A 198 2.15 -2.56 -11.04
CA GLN A 198 1.04 -3.44 -10.67
C GLN A 198 1.11 -3.88 -9.21
N ALA A 199 2.30 -4.29 -8.74
CA ALA A 199 2.52 -4.69 -7.35
C ALA A 199 2.23 -3.55 -6.37
N PHE A 200 2.68 -2.33 -6.69
CA PHE A 200 2.42 -1.12 -5.92
C PHE A 200 0.92 -0.82 -5.80
N GLN A 201 0.20 -0.80 -6.92
CA GLN A 201 -1.25 -0.56 -6.92
C GLN A 201 -2.01 -1.61 -6.11
N ALA A 202 -1.70 -2.89 -6.32
CA ALA A 202 -2.31 -3.99 -5.59
C ALA A 202 -2.05 -3.88 -4.08
N ALA A 203 -0.82 -3.57 -3.69
CA ALA A 203 -0.43 -3.42 -2.28
C ALA A 203 -1.15 -2.25 -1.60
N VAL A 204 -1.20 -1.07 -2.22
CA VAL A 204 -1.88 0.10 -1.66
C VAL A 204 -3.39 -0.17 -1.56
N ASN A 205 -4.01 -0.73 -2.60
CA ASN A 205 -5.43 -1.08 -2.57
C ASN A 205 -5.74 -2.11 -1.48
N ALA A 206 -4.94 -3.18 -1.38
CA ALA A 206 -5.08 -4.18 -0.34
C ALA A 206 -4.96 -3.55 1.06
N LEU A 207 -3.98 -2.67 1.28
CA LEU A 207 -3.79 -1.97 2.55
C LEU A 207 -5.01 -1.14 2.93
N MET A 208 -5.54 -0.35 1.99
CA MET A 208 -6.72 0.52 2.23
C MET A 208 -8.02 -0.28 2.43
N LEU A 209 -8.08 -1.51 1.95
CA LEU A 209 -9.22 -2.41 2.14
C LEU A 209 -9.10 -3.24 3.42
N ASP A 210 -7.89 -3.70 3.76
CA ASP A 210 -7.63 -4.46 4.99
C ASP A 210 -7.66 -3.56 6.24
N TYR A 211 -7.24 -2.28 6.13
CA TYR A 211 -7.22 -1.28 7.21
C TYR A 211 -8.11 -0.06 6.92
N PRO A 212 -9.45 -0.18 7.05
CA PRO A 212 -10.35 0.94 6.83
C PRO A 212 -10.10 2.12 7.79
N GLU A 213 -9.42 1.92 8.93
CA GLU A 213 -8.99 3.01 9.83
C GLU A 213 -8.06 4.04 9.17
N LEU A 214 -7.41 3.69 8.05
CA LEU A 214 -6.61 4.60 7.23
C LEU A 214 -7.47 5.45 6.29
N PHE A 215 -8.77 5.59 6.55
CA PHE A 215 -9.73 6.31 5.70
C PHE A 215 -9.34 7.74 5.34
N PHE A 216 -8.47 8.37 6.13
CA PHE A 216 -7.99 9.72 5.90
C PHE A 216 -6.93 9.78 4.80
N VAL A 217 -6.34 8.64 4.40
CA VAL A 217 -5.33 8.55 3.35
C VAL A 217 -6.00 8.57 1.98
N ASP A 218 -5.57 9.51 1.14
CA ASP A 218 -5.93 9.60 -0.25
C ASP A 218 -4.91 8.88 -1.12
N VAL A 219 -5.32 7.79 -1.77
CA VAL A 219 -4.45 7.01 -2.66
C VAL A 219 -4.00 7.83 -3.87
N ARG A 220 -4.73 8.89 -4.25
CA ARG A 220 -4.32 9.83 -5.32
C ARG A 220 -3.11 10.67 -4.91
N HIS A 221 -2.82 10.75 -3.61
CA HIS A 221 -1.66 11.45 -3.09
C HIS A 221 -0.48 10.52 -2.81
N ILE A 222 -0.58 9.22 -3.06
CA ILE A 222 0.55 8.28 -2.90
C ILE A 222 1.27 8.12 -4.24
N SER A 223 2.58 8.38 -4.25
CA SER A 223 3.42 8.35 -5.44
C SER A 223 4.54 7.31 -5.30
N LEU A 224 4.82 6.61 -6.39
CA LEU A 224 5.97 5.72 -6.53
C LEU A 224 7.08 6.46 -7.26
N SER A 225 8.27 6.50 -6.66
CA SER A 225 9.46 7.13 -7.23
C SER A 225 10.52 6.07 -7.54
N ILE A 226 11.01 6.08 -8.77
CA ILE A 226 12.16 5.28 -9.22
C ILE A 226 13.29 6.24 -9.56
N VAL A 227 14.42 6.09 -8.86
CA VAL A 227 15.65 6.83 -9.13
C VAL A 227 16.67 5.89 -9.73
N THR A 228 17.06 6.14 -10.97
CA THR A 228 18.10 5.38 -11.67
C THR A 228 19.42 6.12 -11.55
N LYS A 229 20.45 5.44 -11.03
CA LYS A 229 21.83 5.94 -11.00
C LYS A 229 22.69 5.11 -11.94
N SER A 230 23.30 5.77 -12.91
CA SER A 230 24.19 5.13 -13.88
C SER A 230 25.63 5.58 -13.67
N TYR A 231 26.55 4.61 -13.72
CA TYR A 231 27.99 4.84 -13.58
C TYR A 231 28.71 4.27 -14.82
N PRO A 232 29.75 4.94 -15.35
CA PRO A 232 30.51 4.43 -16.49
C PRO A 232 31.08 3.02 -16.24
N GLY A 233 30.82 2.09 -17.15
CA GLY A 233 31.31 0.70 -17.05
C GLY A 233 30.53 -0.21 -16.09
N LEU A 234 29.48 0.31 -15.43
CA LEU A 234 28.55 -0.47 -14.61
C LEU A 234 27.13 -0.36 -15.19
N GLY A 235 26.29 -1.35 -14.91
CA GLY A 235 24.86 -1.29 -15.21
C GLY A 235 24.14 -0.23 -14.36
N PRO A 236 22.93 0.19 -14.77
CA PRO A 236 22.11 1.09 -13.96
C PRO A 236 21.74 0.42 -12.63
N ILE A 237 21.69 1.22 -11.56
CA ILE A 237 21.20 0.81 -10.25
C ILE A 237 19.91 1.57 -9.97
N TYR A 238 18.86 0.84 -9.62
CA TYR A 238 17.55 1.42 -9.35
C TYR A 238 17.28 1.51 -7.84
N TYR A 239 16.84 2.69 -7.42
CA TYR A 239 16.38 2.98 -6.07
C TYR A 239 14.89 3.29 -6.09
N VAL A 240 14.14 2.70 -5.17
CA VAL A 240 12.69 2.86 -5.12
C VAL A 240 12.27 3.46 -3.79
N SER A 241 11.37 4.44 -3.85
CA SER A 241 10.69 4.96 -2.68
C SER A 241 9.21 5.20 -2.98
N ILE A 242 8.39 5.18 -1.94
CA ILE A 242 6.99 5.62 -1.99
C ILE A 242 6.86 6.83 -1.08
N SER A 243 6.18 7.87 -1.54
CA SER A 243 5.95 9.08 -0.75
C SER A 243 4.61 9.70 -1.05
N ASN A 244 4.29 10.78 -0.34
CA ASN A 244 3.24 11.69 -0.78
C ASN A 244 3.66 12.32 -2.12
N THR A 245 2.67 12.65 -2.96
CA THR A 245 2.89 13.40 -4.20
C THR A 245 3.40 14.79 -3.85
N GLN A 246 4.36 15.30 -4.61
CA GLN A 246 4.98 16.60 -4.34
C GLN A 246 3.92 17.70 -4.13
N GLY A 247 4.04 18.44 -3.02
CA GLY A 247 3.13 19.53 -2.67
C GLY A 247 1.79 19.09 -2.06
N THR A 248 1.58 17.80 -1.86
CA THR A 248 0.38 17.25 -1.20
C THR A 248 0.76 16.53 0.09
N LYS A 249 -0.19 16.43 1.02
CA LYS A 249 -0.11 15.47 2.12
C LYS A 249 -0.79 14.18 1.68
N PHE A 250 -0.53 13.08 2.39
CA PHE A 250 -1.28 11.83 2.21
C PHE A 250 -2.79 11.96 2.45
N TYR A 251 -3.26 13.09 2.99
CA TYR A 251 -4.64 13.25 3.41
C TYR A 251 -5.61 13.46 2.24
N LEU A 252 -6.87 13.12 2.47
CA LEU A 252 -7.98 13.59 1.64
C LEU A 252 -8.01 15.12 1.56
N ASP A 253 -8.45 15.64 0.42
CA ASP A 253 -8.37 17.06 0.08
C ASP A 253 -8.97 18.02 1.13
N TYR A 254 -9.97 17.60 1.89
CA TYR A 254 -10.62 18.44 2.92
C TYR A 254 -9.98 18.34 4.31
N LEU A 255 -8.98 17.47 4.49
CA LEU A 255 -8.19 17.34 5.72
C LEU A 255 -6.82 17.98 5.50
N LYS A 256 -6.53 19.09 6.18
CA LYS A 256 -5.35 19.92 5.94
C LYS A 256 -4.23 19.71 6.97
N SER A 257 -4.58 19.20 8.14
CA SER A 257 -3.66 19.05 9.27
C SER A 257 -3.80 17.70 9.96
N ARG A 258 -2.75 17.33 10.70
CA ARG A 258 -2.78 16.16 11.58
C ARG A 258 -3.90 16.27 12.62
N GLU A 259 -4.12 17.47 13.17
CA GLU A 259 -5.18 17.72 14.15
C GLU A 259 -6.57 17.45 13.56
N GLU A 260 -6.83 17.86 12.32
CA GLU A 260 -8.09 17.57 11.64
C GLU A 260 -8.29 16.07 11.41
N VAL A 261 -7.21 15.36 11.04
CA VAL A 261 -7.22 13.89 10.89
C VAL A 261 -7.52 13.22 12.24
N GLU A 262 -6.82 13.58 13.30
CA GLU A 262 -7.03 13.02 14.65
C GLU A 262 -8.44 13.31 15.18
N LYS A 263 -8.97 14.51 14.89
CA LYS A 263 -10.36 14.87 15.20
C LYS A 263 -11.35 14.00 14.42
N ALA A 264 -11.14 13.80 13.12
CA ALA A 264 -11.96 12.93 12.29
C ALA A 264 -11.93 11.47 12.79
N MET A 265 -10.74 10.94 13.10
CA MET A 265 -10.57 9.61 13.68
C MET A 265 -11.34 9.45 14.99
N THR A 266 -11.30 10.46 15.86
CA THR A 266 -12.04 10.48 17.13
C THR A 266 -13.55 10.45 16.89
N MET A 267 -14.07 11.25 15.96
CA MET A 267 -15.50 11.24 15.64
C MET A 267 -15.96 9.86 15.15
N VAL A 268 -15.21 9.28 14.20
CA VAL A 268 -15.52 7.96 13.63
C VAL A 268 -15.44 6.87 14.72
N GLN A 269 -14.43 6.93 15.58
CA GLN A 269 -14.30 6.00 16.71
C GLN A 269 -15.47 6.10 17.68
N ASN A 270 -15.96 7.31 17.97
CA ASN A 270 -17.12 7.51 18.83
C ASN A 270 -18.39 6.90 18.24
N VAL A 271 -18.62 7.09 16.93
CA VAL A 271 -19.74 6.46 16.22
C VAL A 271 -19.64 4.93 16.30
N ARG A 272 -18.47 4.37 15.98
CA ARG A 272 -18.24 2.92 16.11
C ARG A 272 -18.54 2.42 17.52
N ASN A 273 -18.04 3.10 18.55
CA ASN A 273 -18.24 2.69 19.93
C ASN A 273 -19.73 2.75 20.33
N ASN A 274 -20.48 3.75 19.85
CA ASN A 274 -21.92 3.84 20.08
C ASN A 274 -22.72 2.70 19.43
N ILE A 275 -22.29 2.23 18.25
CA ILE A 275 -22.91 1.08 17.58
C ILE A 275 -22.56 -0.20 18.33
N ILE A 276 -21.27 -0.39 18.65
CA ILE A 276 -20.79 -1.55 19.41
C ILE A 276 -21.46 -1.65 20.78
N SER A 277 -21.75 -0.53 21.47
CA SER A 277 -22.43 -0.57 22.77
C SER A 277 -23.87 -1.09 22.71
N ARG A 278 -24.48 -1.18 21.51
CA ARG A 278 -25.81 -1.79 21.31
C ARG A 278 -25.74 -3.31 21.16
N ILE A 279 -24.54 -3.85 20.96
CA ILE A 279 -24.27 -5.26 20.72
C ILE A 279 -23.94 -5.93 22.06
N LYS A 280 -24.63 -7.03 22.37
CA LYS A 280 -24.38 -7.84 23.56
C LYS A 280 -23.34 -8.91 23.25
N SER A 281 -22.58 -9.32 24.27
CA SER A 281 -21.62 -10.42 24.14
C SER A 281 -22.30 -11.74 23.74
N THR A 282 -23.53 -11.95 24.20
CA THR A 282 -24.37 -13.12 23.91
C THR A 282 -24.97 -13.12 22.50
N ASP A 283 -24.90 -12.00 21.77
CA ASP A 283 -25.48 -11.93 20.43
C ASP A 283 -24.73 -12.87 19.48
N THR A 284 -25.51 -13.57 18.65
CA THR A 284 -25.02 -14.41 17.57
C THR A 284 -24.28 -13.57 16.52
N VAL A 285 -23.49 -14.24 15.68
CA VAL A 285 -22.86 -13.62 14.50
C VAL A 285 -23.90 -12.88 13.64
N TYR A 286 -25.05 -13.50 13.41
CA TYR A 286 -26.13 -12.91 12.64
C TYR A 286 -26.69 -11.63 13.28
N GLU A 287 -26.96 -11.64 14.59
CA GLU A 287 -27.47 -10.46 15.30
C GLU A 287 -26.47 -9.31 15.29
N LYS A 288 -25.17 -9.61 15.48
CA LYS A 288 -24.08 -8.62 15.36
C LYS A 288 -24.05 -7.97 13.99
N VAL A 289 -24.09 -8.78 12.92
CA VAL A 289 -24.15 -8.30 11.54
C VAL A 289 -25.40 -7.45 11.31
N ARG A 290 -26.57 -7.90 11.77
CA ARG A 290 -27.84 -7.20 11.62
C ARG A 290 -27.84 -5.84 12.31
N ILE A 291 -27.33 -5.75 13.55
CA ILE A 291 -27.25 -4.47 14.28
C ILE A 291 -26.37 -3.45 13.54
N ILE A 292 -25.22 -3.89 13.00
CA ILE A 292 -24.35 -3.02 12.20
C ILE A 292 -25.05 -2.62 10.90
N HIS A 293 -25.61 -3.60 10.18
CA HIS A 293 -26.32 -3.41 8.92
C HIS A 293 -27.46 -2.40 9.05
N ASP A 294 -28.38 -2.64 10.00
CA ASP A 294 -29.57 -1.81 10.20
C ASP A 294 -29.16 -0.37 10.55
N TYR A 295 -28.14 -0.19 11.39
CA TYR A 295 -27.60 1.15 11.66
C TYR A 295 -27.13 1.85 10.38
N LEU A 296 -26.35 1.17 9.53
CA LEU A 296 -25.82 1.77 8.30
C LEU A 296 -26.95 2.11 7.32
N VAL A 297 -27.94 1.24 7.16
CA VAL A 297 -29.08 1.47 6.25
C VAL A 297 -29.99 2.59 6.76
N ASP A 298 -30.24 2.65 8.06
CA ASP A 298 -31.15 3.63 8.65
C ASP A 298 -30.55 5.04 8.73
N ASN A 299 -29.22 5.16 8.81
CA ASN A 299 -28.54 6.43 9.08
C ASN A 299 -27.80 7.02 7.89
N ILE A 300 -27.55 6.24 6.83
CA ILE A 300 -26.73 6.68 5.69
C ILE A 300 -27.61 6.75 4.44
N THR A 301 -27.53 7.87 3.74
CA THR A 301 -28.16 8.07 2.42
C THR A 301 -27.21 7.66 1.30
N TYR A 302 -27.70 6.91 0.31
CA TYR A 302 -26.90 6.57 -0.86
C TYR A 302 -26.58 7.81 -1.70
N ASP A 303 -25.32 7.96 -2.13
CA ASP A 303 -24.83 9.15 -2.85
C ASP A 303 -24.46 8.87 -4.32
N ASP A 304 -25.46 8.90 -5.19
CA ASP A 304 -25.28 8.78 -6.64
C ASP A 304 -25.03 10.12 -7.36
N THR A 305 -25.08 11.25 -6.63
CA THR A 305 -25.04 12.59 -7.23
C THR A 305 -23.73 13.33 -7.03
N SER A 306 -23.07 13.17 -5.88
CA SER A 306 -21.85 13.92 -5.58
C SER A 306 -20.66 13.38 -6.38
N GLN A 307 -19.71 14.28 -6.66
CA GLN A 307 -18.47 13.94 -7.33
C GLN A 307 -17.32 13.89 -6.31
N GLY A 308 -16.27 13.15 -6.63
CA GLY A 308 -15.04 13.06 -5.84
C GLY A 308 -14.99 11.89 -4.87
N GLU A 309 -13.84 11.75 -4.22
CA GLU A 309 -13.46 10.54 -3.47
C GLU A 309 -14.11 10.44 -2.08
N LEU A 310 -14.56 11.55 -1.50
CA LEU A 310 -15.10 11.58 -0.13
C LEU A 310 -16.22 10.54 0.07
N LYS A 311 -17.16 10.42 -0.88
CA LYS A 311 -18.30 9.50 -0.81
C LYS A 311 -17.91 8.01 -0.75
N HIS A 312 -16.67 7.67 -1.10
CA HIS A 312 -16.12 6.31 -1.06
C HIS A 312 -15.47 5.97 0.30
N THR A 313 -15.45 6.92 1.24
CA THR A 313 -14.79 6.78 2.55
C THR A 313 -15.79 6.39 3.63
N LEU A 314 -15.31 5.75 4.69
CA LEU A 314 -16.13 5.54 5.88
C LEU A 314 -16.41 6.85 6.64
N LEU A 315 -15.61 7.91 6.42
CA LEU A 315 -15.88 9.21 7.04
C LEU A 315 -17.17 9.81 6.49
N ALA A 316 -17.35 9.75 5.17
CA ALA A 316 -18.59 10.15 4.51
C ALA A 316 -19.80 9.39 5.02
N ALA A 317 -19.66 8.07 5.10
CA ALA A 317 -20.69 7.20 5.62
C ALA A 317 -21.05 7.52 7.08
N LEU A 318 -20.08 7.52 8.01
CA LEU A 318 -20.35 7.56 9.45
C LEU A 318 -20.53 8.96 10.04
N ILE A 319 -19.96 10.00 9.40
CA ILE A 319 -20.01 11.38 9.92
C ILE A 319 -20.93 12.25 9.08
N TYR A 320 -20.86 12.13 7.75
CA TYR A 320 -21.68 12.92 6.83
C TYR A 320 -22.98 12.22 6.45
N ASN A 321 -23.22 10.99 6.93
CA ASN A 321 -24.44 10.21 6.70
C ASN A 321 -24.78 10.05 5.20
N ARG A 322 -23.75 10.02 4.36
CA ARG A 322 -23.92 9.97 2.90
C ARG A 322 -22.73 9.30 2.25
N ALA A 323 -22.96 8.22 1.48
CA ALA A 323 -21.88 7.46 0.84
C ALA A 323 -22.38 6.61 -0.34
N VAL A 324 -21.47 6.13 -1.18
CA VAL A 324 -21.72 5.04 -2.14
C VAL A 324 -21.41 3.68 -1.51
N CYS A 325 -21.70 2.60 -2.25
CA CYS A 325 -21.50 1.20 -1.83
C CYS A 325 -20.15 0.94 -1.12
N GLU A 326 -19.06 1.56 -1.59
CA GLU A 326 -17.74 1.44 -1.00
C GLU A 326 -17.63 2.03 0.43
N GLY A 327 -18.24 3.20 0.67
CA GLY A 327 -18.27 3.81 1.98
C GLY A 327 -19.10 2.99 2.98
N TYR A 328 -20.20 2.37 2.53
CA TYR A 328 -20.96 1.40 3.34
C TYR A 328 -20.10 0.19 3.69
N ALA A 329 -19.43 -0.42 2.72
CA ALA A 329 -18.61 -1.61 2.93
C ALA A 329 -17.44 -1.36 3.90
N LYS A 330 -16.72 -0.23 3.73
CA LYS A 330 -15.63 0.16 4.65
C LYS A 330 -16.15 0.43 6.06
N SER A 331 -17.31 1.08 6.19
CA SER A 331 -17.92 1.36 7.50
C SER A 331 -18.31 0.09 8.22
N PHE A 332 -18.97 -0.84 7.51
CA PHE A 332 -19.33 -2.14 8.05
C PHE A 332 -18.09 -2.88 8.56
N LYS A 333 -17.05 -2.98 7.72
CA LYS A 333 -15.78 -3.63 8.09
C LYS A 333 -15.14 -2.96 9.31
N TYR A 334 -15.03 -1.64 9.32
CA TYR A 334 -14.44 -0.89 10.43
C TYR A 334 -15.15 -1.12 11.77
N ILE A 335 -16.47 -1.24 11.76
CA ILE A 335 -17.26 -1.52 12.97
C ILE A 335 -17.10 -2.98 13.38
N ALA A 336 -17.20 -3.92 12.43
CA ALA A 336 -17.03 -5.35 12.68
C ALA A 336 -15.64 -5.67 13.23
N ASP A 337 -14.58 -5.05 12.70
CA ASP A 337 -13.20 -5.19 13.18
C ASP A 337 -13.07 -4.69 14.64
N GLY A 338 -13.83 -3.67 15.02
CA GLY A 338 -13.90 -3.16 16.40
C GLY A 338 -14.42 -4.18 17.41
N LEU A 339 -15.33 -5.07 17.02
CA LEU A 339 -15.88 -6.12 17.88
C LEU A 339 -14.83 -7.17 18.29
N ARG A 340 -13.75 -7.31 17.52
CA ARG A 340 -12.62 -8.18 17.89
C ARG A 340 -11.80 -7.59 19.04
N ASN A 341 -11.59 -6.27 19.01
CA ASN A 341 -10.73 -5.59 19.96
C ASN A 341 -11.36 -5.50 21.36
N THR A 342 -12.70 -5.53 21.46
CA THR A 342 -13.42 -5.59 22.75
C THR A 342 -13.36 -6.98 23.39
N ASN A 343 -13.34 -8.06 22.59
CA ASN A 343 -13.23 -9.43 23.11
C ASN A 343 -11.84 -9.75 23.69
N ASN A 344 -10.79 -9.04 23.29
CA ASN A 344 -9.44 -9.19 23.86
C ASN A 344 -9.25 -8.49 25.21
N TYR A 345 -10.21 -7.66 25.65
CA TYR A 345 -10.20 -7.05 26.98
C TYR A 345 -10.89 -7.90 28.05
N CYS A 346 -11.55 -9.01 27.68
CA CYS A 346 -12.24 -9.88 28.64
C CYS A 346 -11.42 -11.10 29.09
N SER A 347 -10.13 -11.16 28.74
CA SER A 347 -9.23 -12.28 29.08
C SER A 347 -7.80 -11.84 29.42
N ARG A 348 -7.65 -10.72 30.14
CA ARG A 348 -6.39 -10.40 30.84
C ARG A 348 -6.63 -10.18 32.32
#